data_AF-A0A344WJ11-F1
#
_entry.id   AF-A0A344WJ11-F1
#
_cell.length_a   1.000
_cell.length_b   1.000
_cell.length_c   1.000
_cell.angle_alpha   90.00
_cell.angle_beta   90.00
_cell.angle_gamma   90.00
#
_symmetry.space_group_name_H-M   'P 1'
#
loop_
_entity.id
_entity.type
_entity.pdbx_description
1 polymer ?
#
loop_
_entity_poly.entity_id
_entity_poly.type
_entity_poly.pdbx_seq_one_letter_code
_entity_poly.pdbx_strand_id
1 'polypeptide(L)'
;MELMNLFWSGLEAMSQRYSAITMLIGIILAVLTAIGFVFLGQFSKSFRLFRNVYAGTERSRTWLVFQTLFSIAVKMKVLDKNERLTFFKRARMRLEHEIFNPRPVRSWPPLDEDGNTVRIKSFTRQARLEEKKEYNERLAEWRKNMSLIYTPGKQIIEVDDAGDVTGLMETISRYFIVVRTVDGENQQKGLDELKFICPIEIKQGFVSPQHLLSGLLVKFNEKWQKILNKFNSDTEDFARLGLPNANAFARDFRQLQMFIYNCWLMWGPSIPICSSNCGLSKGAYISLQYGYGDENNSLEIVGERTFLSSKLNKLARGSEGVMAINARVEGRLQLSKLSDSKFMGNQLPEFIRQSWTGLQDERPVLHLTETQPTDLLQSPIVGVENPVGDLRAARADTVSSYFSSYLWVIFVLLKEERGSWYPVSSIQCSPLKQKSASPWKDFLPFFEHGNIADAETCNFCKDQLAHKAVLGIIHLVEKSMQGEDATFPLRFAYACASDDPGCFNGLEFPRFSGGQLILERMKEFLSKEAESNPIAKRLVEDQVIVFDSYSGGHHMHPHSSCFLPEHIKKHYDTFGQSEAPC
;
A
#
# COMPACT_ATOMS: atom_id res chain seq x y z
N MET A 1 88.19 6.49 -22.97
CA MET A 1 86.96 7.31 -23.04
C MET A 1 85.77 6.50 -23.53
N GLU A 2 85.85 5.76 -24.63
CA GLU A 2 84.72 4.95 -25.15
C GLU A 2 84.20 3.87 -24.19
N LEU A 3 85.10 3.15 -23.51
CA LEU A 3 84.73 2.15 -22.48
C LEU A 3 83.97 2.78 -21.29
N MET A 4 84.26 4.05 -20.98
CA MET A 4 83.59 4.78 -19.91
C MET A 4 82.19 5.23 -20.35
N ASN A 5 82.04 5.67 -21.60
CA ASN A 5 80.74 6.04 -22.17
C ASN A 5 79.81 4.82 -22.33
N LEU A 6 80.35 3.66 -22.71
CA LEU A 6 79.60 2.39 -22.75
C LEU A 6 79.12 1.97 -21.35
N PHE A 7 79.98 2.08 -20.34
CA PHE A 7 79.64 1.78 -18.94
C PHE A 7 78.54 2.71 -18.40
N TRP A 8 78.65 4.02 -18.65
CA TRP A 8 77.62 4.99 -18.24
C TRP A 8 76.29 4.80 -18.99
N SER A 9 76.31 4.48 -20.29
CA SER A 9 75.08 4.17 -21.05
C SER A 9 74.39 2.89 -20.56
N GLY A 10 75.18 1.88 -20.14
CA GLY A 10 74.66 0.63 -19.57
C GLY A 10 74.04 0.84 -18.18
N LEU A 11 74.63 1.73 -17.37
CA LEU A 11 74.08 2.15 -16.09
C LEU A 11 72.80 2.98 -16.25
N GLU A 12 72.71 3.86 -17.25
CA GLU A 12 71.48 4.60 -17.58
C GLU A 12 70.37 3.65 -18.04
N ALA A 13 70.68 2.68 -18.91
CA ALA A 13 69.71 1.69 -19.36
C ALA A 13 69.23 0.77 -18.21
N MET A 14 70.12 0.39 -17.28
CA MET A 14 69.73 -0.36 -16.08
C MET A 14 68.90 0.50 -15.11
N SER A 15 69.27 1.76 -14.90
CA SER A 15 68.53 2.72 -14.07
C SER A 15 67.11 2.96 -14.62
N GLN A 16 66.97 3.13 -15.93
CA GLN A 16 65.66 3.27 -16.60
C GLN A 16 64.82 2.00 -16.47
N ARG A 17 65.43 0.80 -16.58
CA ARG A 17 64.71 -0.47 -16.36
C ARG A 17 64.31 -0.67 -14.90
N TYR A 18 65.17 -0.30 -13.94
CA TYR A 18 64.86 -0.39 -12.52
C TYR A 18 63.76 0.59 -12.12
N SER A 19 63.80 1.81 -12.66
CA SER A 19 62.77 2.84 -12.51
C SER A 19 61.43 2.40 -13.11
N ALA A 20 61.44 1.75 -14.29
CA ALA A 20 60.24 1.20 -14.90
C ALA A 20 59.65 0.05 -14.06
N ILE A 21 60.48 -0.83 -13.49
CA ILE A 21 60.04 -1.94 -12.63
C ILE A 21 59.48 -1.41 -11.30
N THR A 22 60.14 -0.44 -10.65
CA THR A 22 59.64 0.15 -9.40
C THR A 22 58.37 0.95 -9.62
N MET A 23 58.22 1.65 -10.75
CA MET A 23 56.98 2.31 -11.14
C MET A 23 55.86 1.29 -11.39
N LEU A 24 56.14 0.18 -12.08
CA LEU A 24 55.17 -0.89 -12.31
C LEU A 24 54.73 -1.55 -10.99
N ILE A 25 55.66 -1.84 -10.08
CA ILE A 25 55.36 -2.37 -8.75
C ILE A 25 54.53 -1.36 -7.94
N GLY A 26 54.88 -0.07 -7.99
CA GLY A 26 54.12 1.00 -7.34
C GLY A 26 52.69 1.12 -7.87
N ILE A 27 52.50 1.03 -9.19
CA ILE A 27 51.17 1.01 -9.83
C ILE A 27 50.39 -0.25 -9.40
N ILE A 28 51.01 -1.42 -9.38
CA ILE A 28 50.37 -2.66 -8.93
C ILE A 28 49.95 -2.55 -7.46
N LEU A 29 50.81 -2.02 -6.58
CA LEU A 29 50.51 -1.86 -5.16
C LEU A 29 49.38 -0.84 -4.94
N ALA A 30 49.39 0.28 -5.68
CA ALA A 30 48.35 1.31 -5.67
C ALA A 30 47.01 0.77 -6.19
N VAL A 31 47.02 -0.06 -7.24
CA VAL A 31 45.82 -0.72 -7.78
C VAL A 31 45.28 -1.74 -6.77
N LEU A 32 46.14 -2.53 -6.12
CA LEU A 32 45.72 -3.50 -5.10
C LEU A 32 45.15 -2.82 -3.84
N THR A 33 45.73 -1.70 -3.40
CA THR A 33 45.20 -0.90 -2.28
C THR A 33 43.90 -0.20 -2.64
N ALA A 34 43.78 0.40 -3.83
CA ALA A 34 42.52 0.97 -4.32
C ALA A 34 41.41 -0.09 -4.43
N ILE A 35 41.76 -1.28 -4.94
CA ILE A 35 40.87 -2.45 -4.98
C ILE A 35 40.42 -2.87 -3.57
N GLY A 36 41.36 -2.97 -2.64
CA GLY A 36 41.09 -3.30 -1.24
C GLY A 36 40.13 -2.28 -0.62
N PHE A 37 40.35 -0.99 -0.89
CA PHE A 37 39.52 0.11 -0.39
C PHE A 37 38.09 0.07 -0.94
N VAL A 38 37.91 -0.18 -2.24
CA VAL A 38 36.57 -0.32 -2.86
C VAL A 38 35.81 -1.50 -2.24
N PHE A 39 36.46 -2.66 -2.09
CA PHE A 39 35.84 -3.82 -1.45
C PHE A 39 35.51 -3.53 0.02
N LEU A 40 36.41 -2.89 0.77
CA LEU A 40 36.18 -2.52 2.16
C LEU A 40 35.00 -1.56 2.32
N GLY A 41 34.83 -0.62 1.38
CA GLY A 41 33.69 0.29 1.32
C GLY A 41 32.37 -0.45 1.10
N GLN A 42 32.31 -1.33 0.09
CA GLN A 42 31.12 -2.15 -0.20
C GLN A 42 30.80 -3.13 0.95
N PHE A 43 31.84 -3.69 1.59
CA PHE A 43 31.69 -4.55 2.75
C PHE A 43 31.14 -3.79 3.96
N SER A 44 31.70 -2.61 4.25
CA SER A 44 31.24 -1.72 5.33
C SER A 44 29.77 -1.31 5.13
N LYS A 45 29.39 -0.91 3.91
CA LYS A 45 27.99 -0.62 3.54
C LYS A 45 27.09 -1.82 3.81
N SER A 46 27.46 -2.99 3.28
CA SER A 46 26.70 -4.24 3.48
C SER A 46 26.60 -4.62 4.95
N PHE A 47 27.64 -4.39 5.74
CA PHE A 47 27.66 -4.65 7.18
C PHE A 47 26.68 -3.75 7.93
N ARG A 48 26.72 -2.43 7.67
CA ARG A 48 25.76 -1.47 8.24
C ARG A 48 24.33 -1.83 7.85
N LEU A 49 24.11 -2.21 6.59
CA LEU A 49 22.81 -2.65 6.08
C LEU A 49 22.23 -3.81 6.90
N PHE A 50 22.94 -4.94 6.97
CA PHE A 50 22.46 -6.11 7.74
C PHE A 50 22.25 -5.79 9.23
N ARG A 51 23.19 -5.06 9.84
CA ARG A 51 23.14 -4.77 11.27
C ARG A 51 21.95 -3.89 11.62
N ASN A 52 21.66 -2.87 10.80
CA ASN A 52 20.63 -1.89 11.10
C ASN A 52 19.22 -2.41 10.74
N VAL A 53 19.08 -3.22 9.68
CA VAL A 53 17.78 -3.87 9.38
C VAL A 53 17.40 -4.84 10.50
N TYR A 54 18.33 -5.65 10.96
CA TYR A 54 18.08 -6.61 12.03
C TYR A 54 18.32 -6.06 13.45
N ALA A 55 18.40 -4.75 13.61
CA ALA A 55 18.65 -4.14 14.92
C ALA A 55 17.65 -4.64 15.97
N GLY A 56 18.17 -5.04 17.14
CA GLY A 56 17.38 -5.61 18.24
C GLY A 56 17.15 -7.13 18.16
N THR A 57 17.61 -7.80 17.11
CA THR A 57 17.48 -9.27 16.96
C THR A 57 18.82 -9.98 17.14
N GLU A 58 18.83 -11.30 17.36
CA GLU A 58 20.09 -12.07 17.38
C GLU A 58 20.86 -11.95 16.06
N ARG A 59 20.17 -11.68 14.95
CA ARG A 59 20.75 -11.57 13.61
C ARG A 59 21.66 -10.35 13.45
N SER A 60 21.50 -9.29 14.26
CA SER A 60 22.39 -8.13 14.27
C SER A 60 23.74 -8.36 14.98
N ARG A 61 23.98 -9.53 15.57
CA ARG A 61 25.28 -9.86 16.19
C ARG A 61 26.39 -9.74 15.16
N THR A 62 27.40 -8.91 15.46
CA THR A 62 28.54 -8.59 14.61
C THR A 62 29.13 -9.83 13.91
N TRP A 63 29.42 -10.89 14.66
CA TRP A 63 29.98 -12.13 14.12
C TRP A 63 29.09 -12.82 13.08
N LEU A 64 27.76 -12.84 13.29
CA LEU A 64 26.84 -13.47 12.34
C LEU A 64 26.71 -12.67 11.03
N VAL A 65 26.77 -11.34 11.12
CA VAL A 65 26.81 -10.47 9.93
C VAL A 65 28.11 -10.69 9.17
N PHE A 66 29.27 -10.67 9.85
CA PHE A 66 30.57 -10.98 9.26
C PHE A 66 30.59 -12.35 8.58
N GLN A 67 30.11 -13.39 9.24
CA GLN A 67 30.02 -14.74 8.67
C GLN A 67 29.17 -14.77 7.39
N THR A 68 28.07 -14.01 7.37
CA THR A 68 27.18 -13.94 6.20
C THR A 68 27.87 -13.25 5.03
N LEU A 69 28.43 -12.06 5.26
CA LEU A 69 29.11 -11.28 4.23
C LEU A 69 30.37 -11.98 3.71
N PHE A 70 31.14 -12.64 4.58
CA PHE A 70 32.28 -13.43 4.17
C PHE A 70 31.86 -14.65 3.35
N SER A 71 30.77 -15.33 3.72
CA SER A 71 30.21 -16.41 2.91
C SER A 71 29.77 -15.94 1.53
N ILE A 72 29.19 -14.73 1.41
CA ILE A 72 28.87 -14.13 0.12
C ILE A 72 30.17 -13.90 -0.67
N ALA A 73 31.16 -13.25 -0.06
CA ALA A 73 32.44 -12.92 -0.70
C ALA A 73 33.17 -14.15 -1.26
N VAL A 74 33.22 -15.24 -0.49
CA VAL A 74 33.89 -16.49 -0.87
C VAL A 74 33.11 -17.25 -1.94
N LYS A 75 31.83 -17.53 -1.72
CA LYS A 75 31.02 -18.34 -2.66
C LYS A 75 30.93 -17.70 -4.04
N MET A 76 30.88 -16.38 -4.05
CA MET A 76 30.68 -15.59 -5.25
C MET A 76 31.98 -15.11 -5.88
N LYS A 77 33.15 -15.64 -5.47
CA LYS A 77 34.46 -15.26 -6.02
C LYS A 77 34.63 -13.74 -6.17
N VAL A 78 34.14 -12.97 -5.20
CA VAL A 78 34.08 -11.49 -5.26
C VAL A 78 35.47 -10.85 -5.32
N LEU A 79 36.54 -11.63 -5.19
CA LEU A 79 37.90 -11.19 -5.48
C LEU A 79 38.18 -11.07 -6.99
N ASP A 80 37.29 -11.51 -7.87
CA ASP A 80 37.35 -11.23 -9.31
C ASP A 80 36.90 -9.79 -9.60
N LYS A 81 37.63 -9.09 -10.49
CA LYS A 81 37.54 -7.65 -10.70
C LYS A 81 36.15 -7.19 -11.15
N ASN A 82 35.43 -8.03 -11.90
CA ASN A 82 34.10 -7.74 -12.43
C ASN A 82 32.98 -7.94 -11.38
N GLU A 83 33.17 -8.82 -10.40
CA GLU A 83 32.13 -9.15 -9.42
C GLU A 83 32.12 -8.24 -8.18
N ARG A 84 33.23 -7.54 -7.91
CA ARG A 84 33.39 -6.60 -6.77
C ARG A 84 32.35 -5.51 -6.71
N LEU A 85 31.97 -4.96 -7.86
CA LEU A 85 30.99 -3.88 -7.97
C LEU A 85 29.56 -4.35 -7.67
N THR A 86 29.32 -5.66 -7.64
CA THR A 86 28.00 -6.24 -7.35
C THR A 86 27.86 -6.73 -5.92
N PHE A 87 28.89 -6.58 -5.06
CA PHE A 87 28.86 -7.14 -3.70
C PHE A 87 27.69 -6.61 -2.87
N PHE A 88 27.48 -5.30 -2.83
CA PHE A 88 26.36 -4.70 -2.11
C PHE A 88 25.01 -5.11 -2.69
N LYS A 89 24.90 -5.23 -4.02
CA LYS A 89 23.70 -5.76 -4.69
C LYS A 89 23.40 -7.19 -4.22
N ARG A 90 24.41 -8.06 -4.14
CA ARG A 90 24.28 -9.45 -3.64
C ARG A 90 23.95 -9.52 -2.15
N ALA A 91 24.48 -8.59 -1.36
CA ALA A 91 24.14 -8.45 0.05
C ALA A 91 22.67 -8.01 0.23
N ARG A 92 22.19 -7.07 -0.60
CA ARG A 92 20.78 -6.67 -0.63
C ARG A 92 19.88 -7.82 -1.07
N MET A 93 20.17 -8.52 -2.17
CA MET A 93 19.40 -9.70 -2.60
C MET A 93 19.32 -10.74 -1.48
N ARG A 94 20.43 -10.99 -0.79
CA ARG A 94 20.43 -11.89 0.36
C ARG A 94 19.46 -11.41 1.44
N LEU A 95 19.56 -10.14 1.81
CA LEU A 95 18.72 -9.56 2.84
C LEU A 95 17.24 -9.59 2.46
N GLU A 96 16.89 -9.25 1.22
CA GLU A 96 15.52 -9.30 0.69
C GLU A 96 14.94 -10.72 0.78
N HIS A 97 15.69 -11.76 0.40
CA HIS A 97 15.27 -13.14 0.60
C HIS A 97 15.19 -13.52 2.09
N GLU A 98 16.12 -13.05 2.94
CA GLU A 98 16.09 -13.32 4.39
C GLU A 98 14.92 -12.61 5.12
N ILE A 99 14.31 -11.56 4.54
CA ILE A 99 13.10 -10.94 5.08
C ILE A 99 11.93 -11.93 5.00
N PHE A 100 11.76 -12.60 3.85
CA PHE A 100 10.65 -13.54 3.61
C PHE A 100 10.96 -14.98 4.03
N ASN A 101 12.24 -15.35 4.10
CA ASN A 101 12.67 -16.67 4.54
C ASN A 101 13.78 -16.48 5.60
N PRO A 102 13.39 -16.13 6.84
CA PRO A 102 14.35 -15.80 7.89
C PRO A 102 15.25 -16.98 8.22
N ARG A 103 16.47 -16.66 8.66
CA ARG A 103 17.40 -17.67 9.13
C ARG A 103 16.76 -18.43 10.29
N PRO A 104 16.72 -19.78 10.28
CA PRO A 104 16.24 -20.55 11.41
C PRO A 104 16.96 -20.11 12.69
N VAL A 105 16.18 -19.84 13.74
CA VAL A 105 16.67 -19.54 15.08
C VAL A 105 16.47 -20.78 15.93
N ARG A 106 17.47 -21.09 16.74
CA ARG A 106 17.39 -22.20 17.67
C ARG A 106 16.61 -21.78 18.90
N SER A 107 15.39 -22.27 19.08
CA SER A 107 14.60 -22.07 20.29
C SER A 107 14.69 -23.32 21.18
N TRP A 108 15.19 -23.13 22.41
CA TRP A 108 15.14 -24.15 23.45
C TRP A 108 14.70 -23.50 24.77
N PRO A 109 13.58 -23.92 25.37
CA PRO A 109 12.64 -24.98 24.93
C PRO A 109 12.01 -24.68 23.56
N PRO A 110 11.56 -25.69 22.80
CA PRO A 110 10.84 -25.45 21.56
C PRO A 110 9.56 -24.65 21.87
N LEU A 111 9.19 -23.81 20.92
CA LEU A 111 7.95 -23.05 20.98
C LEU A 111 6.87 -23.82 20.21
N ASP A 112 5.61 -23.74 20.65
CA ASP A 112 4.47 -24.16 19.82
C ASP A 112 4.20 -23.13 18.71
N GLU A 113 3.17 -23.41 17.89
CA GLU A 113 2.76 -22.53 16.78
C GLU A 113 2.40 -21.11 17.26
N ASP A 114 1.95 -20.97 18.52
CA ASP A 114 1.59 -19.71 19.15
C ASP A 114 2.79 -19.01 19.83
N GLY A 115 4.00 -19.56 19.72
CA GLY A 115 5.20 -19.00 20.32
C GLY A 115 5.33 -19.23 21.83
N ASN A 116 4.49 -20.08 22.42
CA ASN A 116 4.58 -20.46 23.82
C ASN A 116 5.58 -21.60 24.00
N THR A 117 6.29 -21.61 25.13
CA THR A 117 7.19 -22.73 25.45
C THR A 117 6.39 -24.01 25.59
N VAL A 118 6.65 -25.00 24.72
CA VAL A 118 6.02 -26.31 24.81
C VAL A 118 6.34 -26.90 26.18
N ARG A 119 5.31 -27.22 26.96
CA ARG A 119 5.46 -27.95 28.23
C ARG A 119 5.88 -29.39 27.95
N ILE A 120 7.15 -29.60 27.62
CA ILE A 120 7.73 -30.94 27.53
C ILE A 120 7.94 -31.44 28.96
N LYS A 121 7.25 -32.53 29.31
CA LYS A 121 7.26 -33.15 30.65
C LYS A 121 8.65 -33.63 31.11
N SER A 122 9.66 -33.65 30.24
CA SER A 122 11.04 -33.91 30.62
C SER A 122 12.03 -33.19 29.70
N PHE A 123 12.84 -32.29 30.28
CA PHE A 123 14.01 -31.69 29.62
C PHE A 123 15.15 -32.72 29.49
N THR A 124 14.91 -33.80 28.77
CA THR A 124 15.93 -34.84 28.60
C THR A 124 17.05 -34.34 27.70
N ARG A 125 18.26 -34.82 27.96
CA ARG A 125 19.43 -34.58 27.10
C ARG A 125 19.18 -35.04 25.66
N GLN A 126 18.37 -36.09 25.46
CA GLN A 126 17.97 -36.61 24.15
C GLN A 126 17.12 -35.60 23.37
N ALA A 127 16.07 -35.04 23.97
CA ALA A 127 15.22 -34.04 23.31
C ALA A 127 16.04 -32.79 22.88
N ARG A 128 17.02 -32.38 23.70
CA ARG A 128 17.93 -31.27 23.36
C ARG A 128 18.88 -31.60 22.20
N LEU A 129 19.26 -32.87 22.04
CA LEU A 129 20.11 -33.33 20.94
C LEU A 129 19.31 -33.48 19.64
N GLU A 130 18.09 -33.98 19.72
CA GLU A 130 17.15 -34.08 18.60
C GLU A 130 16.79 -32.71 18.06
N GLU A 131 16.40 -31.76 18.91
CA GLU A 131 16.15 -30.37 18.50
C GLU A 131 17.39 -29.73 17.87
N LYS A 132 18.58 -29.98 18.43
CA LYS A 132 19.84 -29.48 17.84
C LYS A 132 20.05 -30.06 16.43
N LYS A 133 19.75 -31.34 16.24
CA LYS A 133 19.88 -32.03 14.95
C LYS A 133 18.90 -31.42 13.94
N GLU A 134 17.62 -31.32 14.30
CA GLU A 134 16.58 -30.72 13.46
C GLU A 134 16.89 -29.26 13.10
N TYR A 135 17.34 -28.45 14.07
CA TYR A 135 17.81 -27.09 13.82
C TYR A 135 18.97 -27.05 12.80
N ASN A 136 19.95 -27.96 12.92
CA ASN A 136 21.06 -28.02 11.98
C ASN A 136 20.61 -28.43 10.57
N GLU A 137 19.64 -29.34 10.45
CA GLU A 137 19.05 -29.76 9.19
C GLU A 137 18.30 -28.59 8.53
N ARG A 138 17.39 -27.92 9.25
CA ARG A 138 16.71 -26.70 8.79
C ARG A 138 17.70 -25.61 8.36
N LEU A 139 18.76 -25.40 9.15
CA LEU A 139 19.79 -24.41 8.82
C LEU A 139 20.60 -24.81 7.57
N ALA A 140 20.88 -26.10 7.37
CA ALA A 140 21.58 -26.59 6.19
C ALA A 140 20.73 -26.43 4.93
N GLU A 141 19.45 -26.78 5.00
CA GLU A 141 18.48 -26.57 3.92
C GLU A 141 18.32 -25.09 3.59
N TRP A 142 18.12 -24.24 4.60
CA TRP A 142 18.06 -22.80 4.42
C TRP A 142 19.33 -22.23 3.76
N ARG A 143 20.52 -22.69 4.17
CA ARG A 143 21.80 -22.29 3.54
C ARG A 143 21.90 -22.72 2.08
N LYS A 144 21.36 -23.90 1.74
CA LYS A 144 21.28 -24.41 0.37
C LYS A 144 20.35 -23.52 -0.45
N ASN A 145 19.12 -23.30 0.00
CA ASN A 145 18.14 -22.45 -0.68
C ASN A 145 18.67 -21.04 -0.89
N MET A 146 19.25 -20.45 0.13
CA MET A 146 19.81 -19.11 0.05
C MET A 146 21.13 -19.01 -0.74
N SER A 147 21.73 -20.13 -1.15
CA SER A 147 22.84 -20.10 -2.12
C SER A 147 22.34 -20.14 -3.56
N LEU A 148 21.15 -20.70 -3.79
CA LEU A 148 20.52 -20.75 -5.11
C LEU A 148 20.06 -19.37 -5.59
N ILE A 149 19.83 -18.42 -4.68
CA ILE A 149 19.39 -17.05 -5.04
C ILE A 149 20.37 -16.32 -5.96
N TYR A 150 21.62 -16.76 -6.05
CA TYR A 150 22.60 -16.17 -6.96
C TYR A 150 22.69 -16.88 -8.31
N THR A 151 21.91 -17.94 -8.50
CA THR A 151 21.80 -18.67 -9.75
C THR A 151 20.79 -17.95 -10.66
N PRO A 152 21.11 -17.70 -11.94
CA PRO A 152 20.15 -17.11 -12.88
C PRO A 152 18.81 -17.88 -12.89
N GLY A 153 17.70 -17.15 -12.86
CA GLY A 153 16.34 -17.72 -12.81
C GLY A 153 15.86 -18.23 -11.44
N LYS A 154 16.67 -18.12 -10.39
CA LYS A 154 16.29 -18.44 -8.99
C LYS A 154 16.30 -17.22 -8.06
N GLN A 155 16.20 -16.04 -8.66
CA GLN A 155 16.28 -14.73 -7.99
C GLN A 155 14.90 -14.15 -7.61
N ILE A 156 13.84 -14.96 -7.73
CA ILE A 156 12.47 -14.58 -7.39
C ILE A 156 12.21 -14.95 -5.93
N ILE A 157 11.63 -14.03 -5.17
CA ILE A 157 11.13 -14.28 -3.83
C ILE A 157 9.72 -14.86 -3.98
N GLU A 158 9.55 -16.11 -3.59
CA GLU A 158 8.23 -16.75 -3.57
C GLU A 158 7.56 -16.48 -2.21
N VAL A 159 6.33 -15.99 -2.25
CA VAL A 159 5.48 -15.71 -1.09
C VAL A 159 4.13 -16.38 -1.32
N ASP A 160 3.50 -16.90 -0.27
CA ASP A 160 2.26 -17.64 -0.44
C ASP A 160 1.10 -16.66 -0.70
N ASP A 161 0.90 -15.66 0.16
CA ASP A 161 -0.17 -14.68 -0.01
C ASP A 161 0.24 -13.22 0.29
N ALA A 162 -0.69 -12.28 0.04
CA ALA A 162 -0.45 -10.87 0.30
C ALA A 162 -0.31 -10.54 1.80
N GLY A 163 -0.92 -11.36 2.68
CA GLY A 163 -0.83 -11.26 4.14
C GLY A 163 0.59 -11.49 4.66
N ASP A 164 1.34 -12.41 4.05
CA ASP A 164 2.76 -12.61 4.36
C ASP A 164 3.61 -11.36 4.08
N VAL A 165 3.23 -10.58 3.05
CA VAL A 165 3.90 -9.31 2.72
C VAL A 165 3.49 -8.22 3.71
N THR A 166 2.20 -8.08 4.00
CA THR A 166 1.70 -7.07 4.96
C THR A 166 2.18 -7.34 6.38
N GLY A 167 2.29 -8.60 6.79
CA GLY A 167 2.84 -9.00 8.09
C GLY A 167 4.32 -8.62 8.29
N LEU A 168 5.07 -8.47 7.20
CA LEU A 168 6.49 -8.08 7.23
C LEU A 168 6.72 -6.58 7.05
N MET A 169 5.66 -5.78 7.12
CA MET A 169 5.67 -4.37 6.77
C MET A 169 6.70 -3.54 7.53
N GLU A 170 6.78 -3.71 8.85
CA GLU A 170 7.76 -2.97 9.65
C GLU A 170 9.21 -3.26 9.20
N THR A 171 9.50 -4.53 8.90
CA THR A 171 10.83 -4.98 8.47
C THR A 171 11.16 -4.45 7.08
N ILE A 172 10.19 -4.48 6.16
CA ILE A 172 10.33 -3.93 4.79
C ILE A 172 10.58 -2.42 4.84
N SER A 173 9.79 -1.68 5.64
CA SER A 173 9.97 -0.23 5.82
C SER A 173 11.35 0.08 6.40
N ARG A 174 11.79 -0.67 7.41
CA ARG A 174 13.13 -0.55 7.99
C ARG A 174 14.22 -0.84 6.98
N TYR A 175 14.05 -1.86 6.13
CA TYR A 175 14.96 -2.16 5.03
C TYR A 175 15.16 -0.94 4.13
N PHE A 176 14.09 -0.32 3.64
CA PHE A 176 14.20 0.86 2.77
C PHE A 176 14.83 2.07 3.48
N ILE A 177 14.49 2.33 4.75
CA ILE A 177 15.13 3.39 5.55
C ILE A 177 16.64 3.16 5.65
N VAL A 178 17.06 1.92 5.91
CA VAL A 178 18.47 1.58 6.05
C VAL A 178 19.20 1.66 4.71
N VAL A 179 18.62 1.15 3.62
CA VAL A 179 19.25 1.28 2.29
C VAL A 179 19.46 2.74 1.94
N ARG A 180 18.45 3.60 2.16
CA ARG A 180 18.54 5.05 1.92
C ARG A 180 19.67 5.72 2.71
N THR A 181 19.85 5.34 3.97
CA THR A 181 20.88 5.92 4.86
C THR A 181 22.27 5.39 4.56
N VAL A 182 22.40 4.13 4.15
CA VAL A 182 23.69 3.49 3.85
C VAL A 182 24.21 3.87 2.46
N ASP A 183 23.32 4.09 1.50
CA ASP A 183 23.71 4.39 0.11
C ASP A 183 23.75 5.89 -0.21
N GLY A 184 23.04 6.71 0.57
CA GLY A 184 22.97 8.17 0.48
C GLY A 184 24.28 8.96 0.67
N GLU A 185 25.44 8.32 0.86
CA GLU A 185 26.75 8.97 0.72
C GLU A 185 27.09 9.26 -0.78
N ASN A 186 26.37 8.67 -1.75
CA ASN A 186 26.50 8.91 -3.19
C ASN A 186 25.21 9.52 -3.81
N GLN A 187 24.72 10.64 -3.27
CA GLN A 187 23.46 11.32 -3.65
C GLN A 187 23.23 11.59 -5.17
N GLN A 188 24.23 11.43 -6.02
CA GLN A 188 24.11 11.64 -7.48
C GLN A 188 23.66 10.41 -8.29
N LYS A 189 23.55 9.20 -7.72
CA LYS A 189 23.16 7.98 -8.47
C LYS A 189 21.80 7.40 -8.05
N GLY A 190 20.78 8.21 -8.28
CA GLY A 190 19.37 7.91 -8.57
C GLY A 190 18.71 6.57 -8.20
N LEU A 191 17.60 6.65 -7.46
CA LEU A 191 16.33 5.91 -7.59
C LEU A 191 16.30 4.37 -7.55
N ASP A 192 17.42 3.67 -7.73
CA ASP A 192 17.53 2.21 -7.59
C ASP A 192 17.63 1.74 -6.11
N GLU A 193 17.70 2.69 -5.18
CA GLU A 193 17.93 2.47 -3.75
C GLU A 193 16.66 2.15 -2.95
N LEU A 194 15.46 2.43 -3.48
CA LEU A 194 14.21 2.36 -2.72
C LEU A 194 13.21 1.31 -3.26
N LYS A 195 13.70 0.40 -4.11
CA LYS A 195 12.97 -0.77 -4.63
C LYS A 195 13.74 -2.05 -4.34
N PHE A 196 13.04 -3.17 -4.23
CA PHE A 196 13.65 -4.49 -4.12
C PHE A 196 14.41 -4.81 -5.40
N ILE A 197 15.57 -5.45 -5.28
CA ILE A 197 16.31 -5.97 -6.42
C ILE A 197 15.61 -7.22 -6.95
N CYS A 198 15.25 -8.14 -6.04
CA CYS A 198 14.56 -9.36 -6.40
C CYS A 198 13.06 -9.10 -6.61
N PRO A 199 12.45 -9.59 -7.71
CA PRO A 199 11.01 -9.63 -7.84
C PRO A 199 10.38 -10.56 -6.80
N ILE A 200 9.12 -10.32 -6.50
CA ILE A 200 8.28 -11.12 -5.63
C ILE A 200 7.19 -11.77 -6.48
N GLU A 201 7.03 -13.09 -6.39
CA GLU A 201 5.85 -13.83 -6.87
C GLU A 201 4.99 -14.20 -5.66
N ILE A 202 3.77 -13.66 -5.64
CA ILE A 202 2.75 -14.02 -4.65
C ILE A 202 1.82 -15.04 -5.30
N LYS A 203 1.77 -16.24 -4.73
CA LYS A 203 1.14 -17.41 -5.35
C LYS A 203 -0.38 -17.33 -5.41
N GLN A 204 -1.01 -16.70 -4.41
CA GLN A 204 -2.47 -16.57 -4.31
C GLN A 204 -2.89 -15.21 -3.72
N GLY A 205 -4.11 -14.81 -4.06
CA GLY A 205 -4.73 -13.56 -3.65
C GLY A 205 -5.85 -13.17 -4.60
N PHE A 206 -6.56 -12.11 -4.29
CA PHE A 206 -7.64 -11.55 -5.08
C PHE A 206 -7.25 -10.19 -5.60
N VAL A 207 -7.41 -9.99 -6.90
CA VAL A 207 -7.32 -8.66 -7.52
C VAL A 207 -8.72 -8.06 -7.61
N SER A 208 -8.87 -6.84 -7.10
CA SER A 208 -10.08 -6.01 -7.21
C SER A 208 -9.73 -4.70 -7.92
N PRO A 209 -10.52 -4.22 -8.91
CA PRO A 209 -10.32 -2.93 -9.56
C PRO A 209 -10.78 -1.75 -8.72
N GLN A 210 -10.39 -1.76 -7.45
CA GLN A 210 -10.56 -0.69 -6.50
C GLN A 210 -9.18 -0.23 -6.03
N HIS A 211 -9.11 1.00 -5.53
CA HIS A 211 -7.91 1.58 -4.96
C HIS A 211 -8.04 1.68 -3.44
N LEU A 212 -7.09 1.09 -2.72
CA LEU A 212 -7.10 1.04 -1.26
C LEU A 212 -6.64 2.38 -0.67
N LEU A 213 -7.49 3.07 0.09
CA LEU A 213 -7.11 4.28 0.80
C LEU A 213 -6.43 3.95 2.13
N SER A 214 -5.48 4.79 2.56
CA SER A 214 -4.82 4.60 3.86
C SER A 214 -5.80 4.85 5.02
N GLY A 215 -6.02 3.83 5.85
CA GLY A 215 -6.85 3.93 7.05
C GLY A 215 -6.20 4.73 8.19
N LEU A 216 -7.01 5.12 9.18
CA LEU A 216 -6.57 5.90 10.35
C LEU A 216 -5.50 5.17 11.18
N LEU A 217 -5.66 3.86 11.40
CA LEU A 217 -4.74 3.07 12.22
C LEU A 217 -3.35 2.97 11.59
N VAL A 218 -3.30 2.75 10.28
CA VAL A 218 -2.06 2.72 9.51
C VAL A 218 -1.42 4.11 9.49
N LYS A 219 -2.20 5.14 9.14
CA LYS A 219 -1.72 6.52 9.01
C LYS A 219 -1.10 7.06 10.30
N PHE A 220 -1.73 6.77 11.44
CA PHE A 220 -1.30 7.27 12.74
C PHE A 220 -0.57 6.25 13.59
N ASN A 221 -0.20 5.09 13.03
CA ASN A 221 0.52 4.01 13.70
C ASN A 221 -0.13 3.67 15.06
N GLU A 222 -1.43 3.38 15.02
CA GLU A 222 -2.25 2.97 16.17
C GLU A 222 -2.28 3.96 17.35
N LYS A 223 -1.98 5.25 17.11
CA LYS A 223 -2.06 6.30 18.15
C LYS A 223 -3.52 6.68 18.45
N TRP A 224 -4.22 5.79 19.14
CA TRP A 224 -5.64 5.90 19.50
C TRP A 224 -6.01 7.24 20.14
N GLN A 225 -5.20 7.75 21.07
CA GLN A 225 -5.49 9.03 21.73
C GLN A 225 -5.64 10.17 20.72
N LYS A 226 -4.82 10.18 19.66
CA LYS A 226 -4.86 11.21 18.62
C LYS A 226 -6.17 11.12 17.83
N ILE A 227 -6.59 9.89 17.51
CA ILE A 227 -7.83 9.60 16.79
C ILE A 227 -9.06 9.98 17.63
N LEU A 228 -9.09 9.57 18.90
CA LEU A 228 -10.21 9.86 19.81
C LEU A 228 -10.34 11.36 20.11
N ASN A 229 -9.23 12.07 20.32
CA ASN A 229 -9.25 13.52 20.51
C ASN A 229 -9.83 14.23 19.29
N LYS A 230 -9.44 13.78 18.09
CA LYS A 230 -9.95 14.38 16.86
C LYS A 230 -11.42 14.07 16.63
N PHE A 231 -11.85 12.84 16.87
CA PHE A 231 -13.26 12.47 16.87
C PHE A 231 -14.09 13.40 17.77
N ASN A 232 -13.65 13.64 19.01
CA ASN A 232 -14.37 14.53 19.93
C ASN A 232 -14.48 15.96 19.38
N SER A 233 -13.36 16.57 18.95
CA SER A 233 -13.35 17.93 18.35
C SER A 233 -14.26 18.02 17.12
N ASP A 234 -14.28 17.00 16.26
CA ASP A 234 -15.10 17.03 15.07
C ASP A 234 -16.60 16.94 15.34
N THR A 235 -17.02 16.50 16.55
CA THR A 235 -18.44 16.45 16.95
C THR A 235 -18.99 17.76 17.51
N GLU A 236 -18.14 18.73 17.86
CA GLU A 236 -18.54 19.94 18.60
C GLU A 236 -19.36 20.94 17.77
N ASP A 237 -19.33 20.84 16.45
CA ASP A 237 -20.02 21.78 15.54
C ASP A 237 -21.46 21.35 15.17
N PHE A 238 -22.06 20.48 15.99
CA PHE A 238 -23.43 19.96 15.81
C PHE A 238 -24.49 21.05 15.60
N ALA A 239 -24.30 22.24 16.17
CA ALA A 239 -25.23 23.37 16.02
C ALA A 239 -25.43 23.80 14.55
N ARG A 240 -24.44 23.54 13.67
CA ARG A 240 -24.53 23.87 12.24
C ARG A 240 -25.64 23.11 11.52
N LEU A 241 -25.99 21.91 12.01
CA LEU A 241 -27.05 21.08 11.45
C LEU A 241 -28.43 21.75 11.52
N GLY A 242 -28.66 22.66 12.48
CA GLY A 242 -29.92 23.41 12.59
C GLY A 242 -31.16 22.55 12.84
N LEU A 243 -31.00 21.44 13.56
CA LEU A 243 -32.09 20.53 13.89
C LEU A 243 -33.00 21.11 15.01
N PRO A 244 -34.33 20.95 14.92
CA PRO A 244 -35.32 21.70 15.73
C PRO A 244 -35.43 21.24 17.20
N ASN A 245 -35.08 19.99 17.52
CA ASN A 245 -35.17 19.44 18.88
C ASN A 245 -33.85 19.65 19.62
N ALA A 246 -33.92 20.33 20.78
CA ALA A 246 -32.88 20.68 21.76
C ALA A 246 -31.50 20.03 21.53
N ASN A 247 -30.44 20.84 21.56
CA ASN A 247 -28.99 20.52 21.46
C ASN A 247 -28.53 19.05 21.59
N ALA A 248 -29.15 18.26 22.48
CA ALA A 248 -28.98 16.82 22.60
C ALA A 248 -29.18 16.03 21.28
N PHE A 249 -30.30 16.13 20.56
CA PHE A 249 -30.50 15.32 19.34
C PHE A 249 -29.50 15.69 18.24
N ALA A 250 -29.28 16.99 18.02
CA ALA A 250 -28.29 17.45 17.06
C ALA A 250 -26.88 16.95 17.39
N ARG A 251 -26.51 16.96 18.67
CA ARG A 251 -25.24 16.39 19.16
C ARG A 251 -25.17 14.89 18.94
N ASP A 252 -26.21 14.14 19.26
CA ASP A 252 -26.25 12.68 19.11
C ASP A 252 -26.18 12.29 17.62
N PHE A 253 -26.89 13.02 16.74
CA PHE A 253 -26.80 12.85 15.28
C PHE A 253 -25.36 13.10 14.80
N ARG A 254 -24.76 14.22 15.22
CA ARG A 254 -23.38 14.57 14.83
C ARG A 254 -22.37 13.55 15.33
N GLN A 255 -22.56 13.05 16.55
CA GLN A 255 -21.73 12.00 17.13
C GLN A 255 -21.87 10.70 16.33
N LEU A 256 -23.09 10.28 15.98
CA LEU A 256 -23.34 9.10 15.15
C LEU A 256 -22.70 9.25 13.76
N GLN A 257 -22.90 10.39 13.10
CA GLN A 257 -22.32 10.69 11.79
C GLN A 257 -20.79 10.56 11.83
N MET A 258 -20.14 11.25 12.77
CA MET A 258 -18.68 11.21 12.89
C MET A 258 -18.18 9.82 13.33
N PHE A 259 -18.97 9.08 14.10
CA PHE A 259 -18.64 7.71 14.50
C PHE A 259 -18.60 6.80 13.28
N ILE A 260 -19.65 6.80 12.45
CA ILE A 260 -19.71 5.95 11.26
C ILE A 260 -18.63 6.37 10.25
N TYR A 261 -18.38 7.66 10.07
CA TYR A 261 -17.28 8.15 9.22
C TYR A 261 -15.90 7.69 9.69
N ASN A 262 -15.60 7.78 10.98
CA ASN A 262 -14.32 7.29 11.51
C ASN A 262 -14.21 5.77 11.44
N CYS A 263 -15.29 5.02 11.66
CA CYS A 263 -15.30 3.57 11.51
C CYS A 263 -15.02 3.15 10.05
N TRP A 264 -15.66 3.81 9.08
CA TRP A 264 -15.41 3.59 7.65
C TRP A 264 -13.94 3.86 7.28
N LEU A 265 -13.31 4.88 7.86
CA LEU A 265 -11.89 5.19 7.64
C LEU A 265 -10.91 4.37 8.49
N MET A 266 -11.36 3.61 9.48
CA MET A 266 -10.48 3.05 10.50
C MET A 266 -9.39 2.15 9.89
N TRP A 267 -9.82 1.28 8.97
CA TRP A 267 -8.98 0.26 8.32
C TRP A 267 -8.55 0.64 6.90
N GLY A 268 -9.20 1.64 6.30
CA GLY A 268 -8.87 2.15 4.97
C GLY A 268 -9.81 1.61 3.89
N PRO A 269 -10.79 2.40 3.44
CA PRO A 269 -11.78 1.92 2.49
C PRO A 269 -11.19 1.84 1.08
N SER A 270 -11.73 0.93 0.28
CA SER A 270 -11.42 0.80 -1.14
C SER A 270 -12.38 1.64 -1.98
N ILE A 271 -11.85 2.47 -2.88
CA ILE A 271 -12.66 3.30 -3.78
C ILE A 271 -12.67 2.75 -5.22
N PRO A 272 -13.78 2.84 -5.95
CA PRO A 272 -13.82 2.40 -7.34
C PRO A 272 -12.95 3.28 -8.23
N ILE A 273 -12.34 2.66 -9.24
CA ILE A 273 -11.55 3.38 -10.25
C ILE A 273 -12.50 3.90 -11.34
N CYS A 274 -12.53 5.22 -11.52
CA CYS A 274 -13.35 5.83 -12.57
C CYS A 274 -12.73 5.58 -13.95
N SER A 275 -13.59 5.66 -14.98
CA SER A 275 -13.12 5.55 -16.35
C SER A 275 -12.05 6.60 -16.69
N SER A 276 -11.21 6.30 -17.67
CA SER A 276 -10.17 7.22 -18.17
C SER A 276 -10.66 8.61 -18.63
N ASN A 277 -11.97 8.80 -18.82
CA ASN A 277 -12.58 10.10 -19.14
C ASN A 277 -12.68 11.02 -17.91
N CYS A 278 -12.64 10.46 -16.69
CA CYS A 278 -12.58 11.22 -15.45
C CYS A 278 -11.23 11.94 -15.33
N GLY A 279 -11.26 13.27 -15.20
CA GLY A 279 -10.05 14.09 -15.12
C GLY A 279 -9.11 13.71 -13.96
N LEU A 280 -9.66 13.26 -12.83
CA LEU A 280 -8.87 12.81 -11.67
C LEU A 280 -8.32 11.40 -11.82
N SER A 281 -9.02 10.53 -12.56
CA SER A 281 -8.57 9.17 -12.86
C SER A 281 -7.69 9.10 -14.09
N LYS A 282 -7.52 10.18 -14.85
CA LYS A 282 -6.71 10.23 -16.06
C LYS A 282 -5.23 10.00 -15.73
N GLY A 283 -4.61 9.03 -16.41
CA GLY A 283 -3.20 8.71 -16.26
C GLY A 283 -2.82 7.46 -17.04
N ALA A 284 -1.53 7.33 -17.34
CA ALA A 284 -0.97 6.15 -18.01
C ALA A 284 -0.90 4.92 -17.09
N TYR A 285 -0.98 5.14 -15.78
CA TYR A 285 -0.90 4.11 -14.75
C TYR A 285 -2.22 4.00 -13.96
N ILE A 286 -2.42 2.85 -13.34
CA ILE A 286 -3.50 2.60 -12.36
C ILE A 286 -2.94 1.83 -11.16
N SER A 287 -3.64 1.93 -10.03
CA SER A 287 -3.41 1.13 -8.81
C SER A 287 -4.63 0.26 -8.58
N LEU A 288 -4.45 -1.05 -8.43
CA LEU A 288 -5.50 -2.00 -8.07
C LEU A 288 -5.20 -2.59 -6.69
N GLN A 289 -6.24 -2.97 -5.96
CA GLN A 289 -6.11 -3.69 -4.71
C GLN A 289 -5.81 -5.17 -5.00
N TYR A 290 -4.83 -5.73 -4.28
CA TYR A 290 -4.51 -7.14 -4.30
C TYR A 290 -4.43 -7.66 -2.86
N GLY A 291 -5.32 -8.58 -2.47
CA GLY A 291 -5.43 -9.00 -1.07
C GLY A 291 -5.75 -10.46 -0.85
N TYR A 292 -5.70 -10.91 0.40
CA TYR A 292 -6.05 -12.27 0.79
C TYR A 292 -6.91 -12.27 2.05
N GLY A 293 -8.12 -12.86 1.99
CA GLY A 293 -9.04 -12.93 3.13
C GLY A 293 -9.74 -11.60 3.44
N ASP A 294 -9.00 -10.56 3.81
CA ASP A 294 -9.53 -9.23 4.11
C ASP A 294 -8.66 -8.09 3.52
N GLU A 295 -9.17 -6.87 3.61
CA GLU A 295 -8.49 -5.67 3.15
C GLU A 295 -7.24 -5.28 3.96
N ASN A 296 -7.12 -5.74 5.21
CA ASN A 296 -5.92 -5.54 6.04
C ASN A 296 -4.73 -6.36 5.53
N ASN A 297 -5.03 -7.48 4.88
CA ASN A 297 -4.07 -8.35 4.20
C ASN A 297 -3.97 -8.01 2.71
N SER A 298 -4.14 -6.72 2.37
CA SER A 298 -4.02 -6.21 1.00
C SER A 298 -2.80 -5.32 0.79
N LEU A 299 -2.31 -5.35 -0.43
CA LEU A 299 -1.29 -4.47 -0.99
C LEU A 299 -1.80 -3.85 -2.29
N GLU A 300 -1.13 -2.82 -2.76
CA GLU A 300 -1.44 -2.22 -4.05
C GLU A 300 -0.58 -2.80 -5.16
N ILE A 301 -1.20 -3.17 -6.28
CA ILE A 301 -0.49 -3.47 -7.52
C ILE A 301 -0.56 -2.26 -8.44
N VAL A 302 0.59 -1.83 -8.95
CA VAL A 302 0.73 -0.62 -9.76
C VAL A 302 1.37 -0.98 -11.10
N GLY A 303 0.84 -0.43 -12.18
CA GLY A 303 1.38 -0.67 -13.51
C GLY A 303 0.67 0.16 -14.58
N GLU A 304 1.17 0.06 -15.81
CA GLU A 304 0.54 0.72 -16.95
C GLU A 304 -0.92 0.25 -17.11
N ARG A 305 -1.80 1.22 -17.34
CA ARG A 305 -3.24 1.02 -17.46
C ARG A 305 -3.57 0.01 -18.54
N THR A 306 -2.98 0.13 -19.72
CA THR A 306 -3.24 -0.78 -20.85
C THR A 306 -2.83 -2.22 -20.53
N PHE A 307 -1.70 -2.40 -19.86
CA PHE A 307 -1.22 -3.70 -19.41
C PHE A 307 -2.16 -4.32 -18.37
N LEU A 308 -2.45 -3.60 -17.29
CA LEU A 308 -3.29 -4.10 -16.20
C LEU A 308 -4.73 -4.33 -16.65
N SER A 309 -5.32 -3.41 -17.41
CA SER A 309 -6.67 -3.58 -17.94
C SER A 309 -6.77 -4.78 -18.87
N SER A 310 -5.76 -5.02 -19.72
CA SER A 310 -5.72 -6.20 -20.59
C SER A 310 -5.65 -7.51 -19.80
N LYS A 311 -4.78 -7.57 -18.78
CA LYS A 311 -4.64 -8.74 -17.91
C LYS A 311 -5.90 -9.01 -17.10
N LEU A 312 -6.47 -7.99 -16.47
CA LEU A 312 -7.67 -8.10 -15.66
C LEU A 312 -8.89 -8.52 -16.49
N ASN A 313 -9.08 -7.93 -17.67
CA ASN A 313 -10.15 -8.34 -18.60
C ASN A 313 -9.99 -9.78 -19.10
N LYS A 314 -8.75 -10.28 -19.21
CA LYS A 314 -8.49 -11.68 -19.55
C LYS A 314 -8.85 -12.62 -18.39
N LEU A 315 -8.54 -12.22 -17.15
CA LEU A 315 -8.89 -12.98 -15.95
C LEU A 315 -10.40 -13.00 -15.70
N ALA A 316 -11.10 -11.91 -16.01
CA ALA A 316 -12.55 -11.77 -15.84
C ALA A 316 -13.41 -12.59 -16.83
N ARG A 317 -12.80 -13.31 -17.78
CA ARG A 317 -13.57 -14.10 -18.76
C ARG A 317 -14.27 -15.26 -18.05
N GLY A 318 -15.59 -15.18 -17.95
CA GLY A 318 -16.43 -16.18 -17.28
C GLY A 318 -16.70 -15.89 -15.81
N SER A 319 -16.23 -14.75 -15.28
CA SER A 319 -16.53 -14.28 -13.93
C SER A 319 -17.46 -13.08 -14.02
N GLU A 320 -18.77 -13.32 -14.01
CA GLU A 320 -19.78 -12.28 -14.00
C GLU A 320 -20.28 -12.01 -12.57
N GLY A 321 -20.56 -10.75 -12.25
CA GLY A 321 -21.16 -10.37 -10.98
C GLY A 321 -20.24 -10.43 -9.76
N VAL A 322 -18.93 -10.61 -9.94
CA VAL A 322 -17.93 -10.55 -8.85
C VAL A 322 -17.25 -9.19 -8.82
N MET A 323 -16.75 -8.75 -7.66
CA MET A 323 -15.93 -7.52 -7.57
C MET A 323 -14.44 -7.82 -7.41
N ALA A 324 -14.06 -9.07 -7.15
CA ALA A 324 -12.67 -9.49 -7.04
C ALA A 324 -12.47 -10.89 -7.64
N ILE A 325 -11.27 -11.17 -8.16
CA ILE A 325 -10.93 -12.45 -8.82
C ILE A 325 -9.61 -12.98 -8.30
N ASN A 326 -9.54 -14.30 -8.09
CA ASN A 326 -8.29 -14.96 -7.72
C ASN A 326 -7.21 -14.79 -8.79
N ALA A 327 -6.05 -14.32 -8.36
CA ALA A 327 -4.89 -14.11 -9.20
C ALA A 327 -3.61 -14.48 -8.45
N ARG A 328 -2.58 -14.75 -9.23
CA ARG A 328 -1.19 -14.69 -8.78
C ARG A 328 -0.54 -13.47 -9.41
N VAL A 329 0.36 -12.85 -8.66
CA VAL A 329 1.02 -11.63 -9.10
C VAL A 329 2.52 -11.76 -8.95
N GLU A 330 3.24 -11.34 -9.99
CA GLU A 330 4.68 -11.17 -9.99
C GLU A 330 4.97 -9.69 -10.17
N GLY A 331 5.87 -9.12 -9.37
CA GLY A 331 6.26 -7.72 -9.51
C GLY A 331 7.40 -7.35 -8.59
N ARG A 332 7.75 -6.06 -8.53
CA ARG A 332 8.81 -5.54 -7.67
C ARG A 332 8.27 -4.66 -6.57
N LEU A 333 8.69 -4.96 -5.35
CA LEU A 333 8.28 -4.20 -4.19
C LEU A 333 9.04 -2.86 -4.15
N GLN A 334 8.30 -1.76 -4.03
CA GLN A 334 8.87 -0.42 -3.94
C GLN A 334 8.02 0.45 -3.02
N LEU A 335 8.60 1.49 -2.44
CA LEU A 335 7.81 2.46 -1.68
C LEU A 335 6.97 3.34 -2.61
N SER A 336 5.71 3.61 -2.24
CA SER A 336 4.78 4.50 -2.98
C SER A 336 5.43 5.84 -3.39
N LYS A 337 6.25 6.45 -2.53
CA LYS A 337 6.92 7.74 -2.80
C LYS A 337 8.01 7.69 -3.86
N LEU A 338 8.56 6.52 -4.19
CA LEU A 338 9.52 6.37 -5.29
C LEU A 338 8.90 6.57 -6.65
N SER A 339 7.62 6.22 -6.74
CA SER A 339 6.86 6.40 -7.95
C SER A 339 6.94 7.90 -8.35
N ASP A 340 6.98 8.81 -7.38
CA ASP A 340 6.93 10.26 -7.62
C ASP A 340 8.17 10.90 -8.33
N SER A 341 9.37 10.30 -8.33
CA SER A 341 10.59 11.03 -8.76
C SER A 341 11.33 10.55 -10.02
N LYS A 342 11.05 9.34 -10.53
CA LYS A 342 11.48 8.91 -11.89
C LYS A 342 10.31 8.45 -12.77
N PHE A 343 9.20 8.02 -12.16
CA PHE A 343 8.01 7.60 -12.90
C PHE A 343 7.04 8.76 -13.18
N MET A 344 7.20 9.95 -12.57
CA MET A 344 6.05 10.85 -12.34
C MET A 344 6.28 12.32 -12.65
N GLY A 345 6.04 12.64 -13.92
CA GLY A 345 5.27 13.84 -14.25
C GLY A 345 3.77 13.58 -14.11
N ASN A 346 2.95 14.20 -14.97
CA ASN A 346 1.48 14.09 -15.03
C ASN A 346 0.94 12.70 -15.48
N GLN A 347 1.64 11.60 -15.20
CA GLN A 347 1.27 10.25 -15.67
C GLN A 347 0.48 9.43 -14.65
N LEU A 348 0.63 9.69 -13.35
CA LEU A 348 -0.30 9.14 -12.37
C LEU A 348 -1.63 9.90 -12.39
N PRO A 349 -2.74 9.18 -12.21
CA PRO A 349 -3.99 9.76 -11.76
C PRO A 349 -3.81 10.62 -10.50
N GLU A 350 -4.49 11.77 -10.46
CA GLU A 350 -4.45 12.69 -9.33
C GLU A 350 -4.93 12.03 -8.04
N PHE A 351 -5.96 11.19 -8.11
CA PHE A 351 -6.50 10.52 -6.92
C PHE A 351 -5.45 9.62 -6.22
N ILE A 352 -4.60 8.94 -7.00
CA ILE A 352 -3.50 8.10 -6.46
C ILE A 352 -2.45 8.99 -5.80
N ARG A 353 -2.05 10.08 -6.47
CA ARG A 353 -1.08 11.05 -5.91
C ARG A 353 -1.56 11.59 -4.57
N GLN A 354 -2.84 11.95 -4.49
CA GLN A 354 -3.45 12.45 -3.25
C GLN A 354 -3.48 11.39 -2.15
N SER A 355 -3.81 10.14 -2.50
CA SER A 355 -3.80 9.01 -1.56
C SER A 355 -2.40 8.70 -1.02
N TRP A 356 -1.35 8.85 -1.82
CA TRP A 356 0.04 8.56 -1.43
C TRP A 356 0.77 9.72 -0.75
N THR A 357 0.07 10.72 -0.21
CA THR A 357 0.73 11.92 0.35
C THR A 357 1.01 11.87 1.86
N GLY A 358 2.29 12.06 2.20
CA GLY A 358 2.77 12.29 3.56
C GLY A 358 4.03 11.48 3.89
N LEU A 359 4.85 11.95 4.83
CA LEU A 359 6.06 11.23 5.31
C LEU A 359 5.72 9.89 5.98
N GLN A 360 4.46 9.67 6.36
CA GLN A 360 3.96 8.45 7.00
C GLN A 360 3.18 7.51 6.05
N ASP A 361 2.98 7.88 4.78
CA ASP A 361 2.28 7.06 3.75
C ASP A 361 3.24 6.38 2.76
N GLU A 362 4.52 6.20 3.15
CA GLU A 362 5.50 5.41 2.40
C GLU A 362 5.15 3.90 2.52
N ARG A 363 4.03 3.48 1.93
CA ARG A 363 3.61 2.08 1.87
C ARG A 363 4.26 1.35 0.68
N PRO A 364 4.68 0.09 0.84
CA PRO A 364 5.11 -0.76 -0.24
C PRO A 364 3.97 -1.02 -1.21
N VAL A 365 4.29 -0.92 -2.49
CA VAL A 365 3.43 -1.26 -3.61
C VAL A 365 4.18 -2.24 -4.50
N LEU A 366 3.45 -3.13 -5.16
CA LEU A 366 4.01 -4.10 -6.09
C LEU A 366 3.90 -3.56 -7.51
N HIS A 367 5.04 -3.26 -8.13
CA HIS A 367 5.07 -2.69 -9.48
C HIS A 367 5.25 -3.77 -10.55
N LEU A 368 4.37 -3.76 -11.56
CA LEU A 368 4.28 -4.86 -12.54
C LEU A 368 4.95 -4.54 -13.89
N THR A 369 4.96 -3.28 -14.33
CA THR A 369 5.42 -2.91 -15.68
C THR A 369 6.83 -2.36 -15.72
N GLU A 370 7.61 -2.53 -14.65
CA GLU A 370 9.03 -2.16 -14.67
C GLU A 370 9.79 -3.16 -15.56
N THR A 371 10.84 -2.70 -16.24
CA THR A 371 11.74 -3.57 -16.99
C THR A 371 12.96 -3.96 -16.16
N GLN A 372 13.52 -5.15 -16.40
CA GLN A 372 14.79 -5.56 -15.81
C GLN A 372 15.65 -6.41 -16.76
N PRO A 373 16.98 -6.46 -16.55
CA PRO A 373 17.85 -7.43 -17.21
C PRO A 373 17.47 -8.86 -16.82
N THR A 374 17.63 -9.80 -17.75
CA THR A 374 17.33 -11.22 -17.53
C THR A 374 18.19 -11.86 -16.41
N ASP A 375 19.41 -11.34 -16.19
CA ASP A 375 20.24 -11.68 -15.03
C ASP A 375 20.50 -10.44 -14.18
N LEU A 376 20.01 -10.41 -12.95
CA LEU A 376 20.17 -9.29 -12.03
C LEU A 376 21.63 -9.04 -11.64
N LEU A 377 22.54 -9.99 -11.85
CA LEU A 377 23.96 -9.84 -11.51
C LEU A 377 24.84 -9.40 -12.68
N GLN A 378 24.30 -9.34 -13.90
CA GLN A 378 25.01 -8.83 -15.07
C GLN A 378 24.78 -7.32 -15.24
N SER A 379 25.78 -6.62 -15.79
CA SER A 379 25.57 -5.25 -16.26
C SER A 379 24.50 -5.27 -17.35
N PRO A 380 23.57 -4.29 -17.38
CA PRO A 380 22.50 -4.28 -18.38
C PRO A 380 23.12 -4.33 -19.77
N ILE A 381 22.86 -5.41 -20.51
CA ILE A 381 23.12 -5.45 -21.95
C ILE A 381 22.07 -4.52 -22.54
N VAL A 382 22.52 -3.40 -23.10
CA VAL A 382 21.66 -2.40 -23.73
C VAL A 382 20.71 -3.10 -24.70
N GLY A 383 19.40 -3.05 -24.44
CA GLY A 383 18.34 -3.50 -25.36
C GLY A 383 17.65 -4.83 -25.06
N VAL A 384 17.98 -5.56 -23.98
CA VAL A 384 17.23 -6.79 -23.58
C VAL A 384 16.69 -6.63 -22.16
N GLU A 385 15.62 -5.86 -22.05
CA GLU A 385 14.91 -5.55 -20.83
C GLU A 385 13.51 -6.16 -20.91
N ASN A 386 13.20 -7.11 -20.03
CA ASN A 386 11.89 -7.77 -20.00
C ASN A 386 11.01 -7.13 -18.92
N PRO A 387 9.69 -6.98 -19.16
CA PRO A 387 8.77 -6.59 -18.09
C PRO A 387 8.86 -7.61 -16.96
N VAL A 388 9.07 -7.12 -15.74
CA VAL A 388 9.29 -7.95 -14.56
C VAL A 388 8.01 -8.64 -14.12
N GLY A 389 6.89 -7.94 -14.21
CA GLY A 389 5.66 -8.38 -13.57
C GLY A 389 4.69 -9.07 -14.50
N ASP A 390 3.83 -9.87 -13.87
CA ASP A 390 2.70 -10.52 -14.52
C ASP A 390 1.52 -10.62 -13.56
N LEU A 391 0.33 -10.70 -14.14
CA LEU A 391 -0.93 -10.94 -13.43
C LEU A 391 -1.63 -12.10 -14.13
N ARG A 392 -1.73 -13.23 -13.43
CA ARG A 392 -2.21 -14.51 -13.99
C ARG A 392 -3.26 -15.13 -13.08
N ALA A 393 -4.02 -16.08 -13.59
CA ALA A 393 -4.93 -16.86 -12.75
C ALA A 393 -4.14 -17.62 -11.69
N ALA A 394 -4.68 -17.66 -10.47
CA ALA A 394 -4.18 -18.53 -9.40
C ALA A 394 -4.30 -20.01 -9.84
N ARG A 395 -3.52 -20.89 -9.22
CA ARG A 395 -3.63 -22.33 -9.49
C ARG A 395 -4.90 -22.86 -8.83
N ALA A 396 -5.54 -23.86 -9.45
CA ALA A 396 -6.83 -24.39 -9.00
C ALA A 396 -6.79 -24.96 -7.57
N ASP A 397 -5.63 -25.44 -7.13
CA ASP A 397 -5.38 -25.99 -5.79
C ASP A 397 -5.16 -24.91 -4.71
N THR A 398 -4.99 -23.64 -5.09
CA THR A 398 -4.70 -22.51 -4.18
C THR A 398 -5.78 -21.42 -4.26
N VAL A 399 -6.99 -21.77 -4.69
CA VAL A 399 -8.08 -20.79 -4.86
C VAL A 399 -8.85 -20.67 -3.56
N SER A 400 -8.87 -19.48 -2.97
CA SER A 400 -9.82 -19.15 -1.90
C SER A 400 -11.16 -18.72 -2.51
N SER A 401 -12.27 -18.94 -1.80
CA SER A 401 -13.59 -18.38 -2.13
C SER A 401 -13.94 -17.15 -1.27
N TYR A 402 -13.02 -16.76 -0.38
CA TYR A 402 -13.26 -15.73 0.62
C TYR A 402 -12.26 -14.59 0.45
N PHE A 403 -12.79 -13.43 0.07
CA PHE A 403 -12.11 -12.15 0.21
C PHE A 403 -13.11 -11.06 0.51
N SER A 404 -12.86 -10.37 1.61
CA SER A 404 -13.78 -9.41 2.18
C SER A 404 -13.22 -8.00 2.14
N SER A 405 -14.10 -7.04 1.85
CA SER A 405 -13.79 -5.61 1.87
C SER A 405 -15.06 -4.80 2.14
N TYR A 406 -14.92 -3.52 2.47
CA TYR A 406 -16.05 -2.61 2.60
C TYR A 406 -16.84 -2.45 1.30
N LEU A 407 -18.12 -2.82 1.36
CA LEU A 407 -19.15 -2.22 0.53
C LEU A 407 -19.66 -0.97 1.23
N TRP A 408 -19.81 0.14 0.51
CA TRP A 408 -20.19 1.40 1.14
C TRP A 408 -20.97 2.31 0.20
N VAL A 409 -21.71 3.24 0.80
CA VAL A 409 -22.41 4.34 0.13
C VAL A 409 -22.26 5.61 0.97
N ILE A 410 -22.07 6.76 0.31
CA ILE A 410 -21.92 8.06 0.97
C ILE A 410 -23.06 8.98 0.57
N PHE A 411 -23.71 9.55 1.58
CA PHE A 411 -24.56 10.72 1.44
C PHE A 411 -23.82 11.98 1.90
N VAL A 412 -24.14 13.10 1.29
CA VAL A 412 -23.71 14.44 1.72
C VAL A 412 -24.89 15.15 2.35
N LEU A 413 -24.68 15.69 3.54
CA LEU A 413 -25.68 16.50 4.23
C LEU A 413 -25.74 17.88 3.58
N LEU A 414 -26.91 18.22 3.05
CA LEU A 414 -27.21 19.54 2.52
C LEU A 414 -28.19 20.26 3.44
N LYS A 415 -28.10 21.58 3.46
CA LYS A 415 -29.04 22.46 4.16
C LYS A 415 -29.45 23.61 3.25
N GLU A 416 -30.69 24.03 3.38
CA GLU A 416 -31.22 25.14 2.61
C GLU A 416 -30.71 26.48 3.15
N GLU A 417 -30.18 27.31 2.25
CA GLU A 417 -29.86 28.70 2.52
C GLU A 417 -30.28 29.54 1.31
N ARG A 418 -31.07 30.59 1.54
CA ARG A 418 -31.54 31.53 0.48
C ARG A 418 -32.23 30.82 -0.72
N GLY A 419 -32.98 29.76 -0.47
CA GLY A 419 -33.71 29.02 -1.50
C GLY A 419 -32.85 28.07 -2.35
N SER A 420 -31.64 27.76 -1.91
CA SER A 420 -30.75 26.79 -2.56
C SER A 420 -30.11 25.86 -1.52
N TRP A 421 -29.77 24.64 -1.94
CA TRP A 421 -29.23 23.61 -1.05
C TRP A 421 -27.71 23.56 -1.15
N TYR A 422 -27.03 23.67 -0.01
CA TYR A 422 -25.57 23.69 0.07
C TYR A 422 -25.06 22.67 1.09
N PRO A 423 -23.87 22.09 0.90
CA PRO A 423 -23.22 21.29 1.93
C PRO A 423 -23.14 22.05 3.26
N VAL A 424 -23.45 21.41 4.38
CA VAL A 424 -23.55 22.07 5.69
C VAL A 424 -22.26 22.82 6.05
N SER A 425 -21.09 22.25 5.77
CA SER A 425 -19.80 22.89 6.06
C SER A 425 -19.50 24.12 5.20
N SER A 426 -20.21 24.33 4.09
CA SER A 426 -20.05 25.49 3.20
C SER A 426 -20.91 26.71 3.62
N ILE A 427 -21.91 26.49 4.47
CA ILE A 427 -22.81 27.51 4.98
C ILE A 427 -22.09 28.29 6.10
N GLN A 428 -21.89 29.59 5.88
CA GLN A 428 -21.09 30.52 6.69
C GLN A 428 -19.57 30.25 6.79
N CYS A 429 -18.86 30.40 5.67
CA CYS A 429 -17.54 31.05 5.71
C CYS A 429 -17.77 32.58 5.76
N SER A 430 -17.57 33.22 6.91
CA SER A 430 -17.52 34.70 6.95
C SER A 430 -16.49 35.19 5.92
N PRO A 431 -16.77 36.24 5.12
CA PRO A 431 -15.79 36.82 4.19
C PRO A 431 -14.46 37.20 4.87
N LEU A 432 -14.47 37.38 6.19
CA LEU A 432 -13.34 37.78 7.03
C LEU A 432 -12.60 36.59 7.69
N LYS A 433 -13.12 35.37 7.61
CA LYS A 433 -12.46 34.15 8.12
C LYS A 433 -12.50 33.08 7.03
N GLN A 434 -11.51 33.09 6.14
CA GLN A 434 -11.20 31.98 5.22
C GLN A 434 -10.75 30.74 6.01
N LYS A 435 -11.62 30.13 6.83
CA LYS A 435 -11.43 28.73 7.19
C LYS A 435 -11.89 27.93 5.98
N SER A 436 -10.97 27.13 5.42
CA SER A 436 -11.28 26.08 4.45
C SER A 436 -12.51 25.32 4.93
N ALA A 437 -13.54 25.19 4.08
CA ALA A 437 -14.63 24.27 4.35
C ALA A 437 -14.07 22.90 4.73
N SER A 438 -14.74 22.20 5.64
CA SER A 438 -14.36 20.86 6.11
C SER A 438 -15.32 19.83 5.50
N PRO A 439 -15.20 19.53 4.19
CA PRO A 439 -16.19 18.78 3.43
C PRO A 439 -16.42 17.36 3.96
N TRP A 440 -15.42 16.75 4.60
CA TRP A 440 -15.58 15.42 5.21
C TRP A 440 -16.61 15.40 6.33
N LYS A 441 -16.84 16.55 6.98
CA LYS A 441 -17.86 16.69 8.02
C LYS A 441 -19.29 16.68 7.46
N ASP A 442 -19.47 16.73 6.14
CA ASP A 442 -20.79 16.62 5.53
C ASP A 442 -21.09 15.18 5.10
N PHE A 443 -20.12 14.26 5.17
CA PHE A 443 -20.31 12.87 4.78
C PHE A 443 -21.07 12.07 5.83
N LEU A 444 -22.03 11.27 5.37
CA LEU A 444 -22.69 10.21 6.12
C LEU A 444 -22.50 8.90 5.34
N PRO A 445 -21.39 8.17 5.56
CA PRO A 445 -21.21 6.86 4.98
C PRO A 445 -22.13 5.85 5.66
N PHE A 446 -22.59 4.87 4.90
CA PHE A 446 -23.04 3.57 5.40
C PHE A 446 -22.14 2.52 4.77
N PHE A 447 -21.78 1.50 5.53
CA PHE A 447 -20.91 0.44 5.02
C PHE A 447 -21.24 -0.91 5.66
N GLU A 448 -20.88 -1.96 4.94
CA GLU A 448 -20.98 -3.37 5.34
C GLU A 448 -19.68 -4.07 4.94
N HIS A 449 -19.17 -4.95 5.78
CA HIS A 449 -18.03 -5.78 5.41
C HIS A 449 -18.57 -7.04 4.75
N GLY A 450 -18.34 -7.20 3.45
CA GLY A 450 -18.92 -8.29 2.66
C GLY A 450 -17.85 -9.12 1.96
N ASN A 451 -18.11 -10.40 1.75
CA ASN A 451 -17.30 -11.19 0.81
C ASN A 451 -17.59 -10.70 -0.61
N ILE A 452 -16.60 -10.06 -1.24
CA ILE A 452 -16.72 -9.43 -2.56
C ILE A 452 -16.17 -10.31 -3.70
N ALA A 453 -15.61 -11.47 -3.34
CA ALA A 453 -15.17 -12.49 -4.29
C ALA A 453 -16.30 -13.42 -4.75
N ASP A 454 -17.30 -13.63 -3.90
CA ASP A 454 -18.46 -14.46 -4.21
C ASP A 454 -19.65 -13.59 -4.65
N ALA A 455 -20.20 -13.85 -5.84
CA ALA A 455 -21.22 -13.00 -6.43
C ALA A 455 -22.54 -13.03 -5.64
N GLU A 456 -22.94 -14.18 -5.10
CA GLU A 456 -24.18 -14.31 -4.33
C GLU A 456 -24.08 -13.55 -3.01
N THR A 457 -22.98 -13.77 -2.26
CA THR A 457 -22.70 -13.07 -1.02
C THR A 457 -22.55 -11.57 -1.24
N CYS A 458 -21.86 -11.15 -2.30
CA CYS A 458 -21.71 -9.74 -2.66
C CYS A 458 -23.07 -9.08 -2.89
N ASN A 459 -23.95 -9.71 -3.68
CA ASN A 459 -25.31 -9.18 -3.92
C ASN A 459 -26.14 -9.12 -2.63
N PHE A 460 -26.08 -10.16 -1.78
CA PHE A 460 -26.74 -10.15 -0.48
C PHE A 460 -26.25 -8.98 0.40
N CYS A 461 -24.93 -8.77 0.49
CA CYS A 461 -24.37 -7.67 1.28
C CYS A 461 -24.75 -6.29 0.70
N LYS A 462 -24.89 -6.14 -0.62
CA LYS A 462 -25.41 -4.92 -1.23
C LYS A 462 -26.86 -4.65 -0.86
N ASP A 463 -27.71 -5.67 -0.81
CA ASP A 463 -29.09 -5.54 -0.36
C ASP A 463 -29.16 -5.11 1.11
N GLN A 464 -28.37 -5.75 1.97
CA GLN A 464 -28.27 -5.35 3.38
C GLN A 464 -27.80 -3.91 3.54
N LEU A 465 -26.79 -3.49 2.77
CA LEU A 465 -26.29 -2.12 2.80
C LEU A 465 -27.34 -1.10 2.33
N ALA A 466 -28.06 -1.39 1.24
CA ALA A 466 -29.12 -0.54 0.73
C ALA A 466 -30.25 -0.37 1.78
N HIS A 467 -30.69 -1.48 2.39
CA HIS A 467 -31.68 -1.45 3.46
C HIS A 467 -31.18 -0.66 4.67
N LYS A 468 -29.95 -0.91 5.12
CA LYS A 468 -29.31 -0.24 6.25
C LYS A 468 -29.23 1.27 6.06
N ALA A 469 -28.86 1.72 4.86
CA ALA A 469 -28.78 3.14 4.53
C ALA A 469 -30.15 3.82 4.59
N VAL A 470 -31.16 3.25 3.92
CA VAL A 470 -32.52 3.82 3.86
C VAL A 470 -33.19 3.79 5.24
N LEU A 471 -33.18 2.65 5.93
CA LEU A 471 -33.75 2.53 7.27
C LEU A 471 -33.02 3.40 8.30
N GLY A 472 -31.70 3.55 8.17
CA GLY A 472 -30.91 4.45 8.99
C GLY A 472 -31.37 5.90 8.84
N ILE A 473 -31.59 6.36 7.60
CA ILE A 473 -32.11 7.70 7.33
C ILE A 473 -33.56 7.86 7.84
N ILE A 474 -34.43 6.87 7.62
CA ILE A 474 -35.81 6.85 8.17
C ILE A 474 -35.76 7.08 9.69
N HIS A 475 -34.93 6.32 10.40
CA HIS A 475 -34.80 6.43 11.85
C HIS A 475 -34.30 7.81 12.31
N LEU A 476 -33.34 8.39 11.59
CA LEU A 476 -32.81 9.73 11.90
C LEU A 476 -33.88 10.81 11.72
N VAL A 477 -34.66 10.70 10.65
CA VAL A 477 -35.73 11.65 10.32
C VAL A 477 -36.89 11.51 11.29
N GLU A 478 -37.34 10.28 11.57
CA GLU A 478 -38.39 9.98 12.55
C GLU A 478 -38.08 10.57 13.93
N LYS A 479 -36.85 10.39 14.44
CA LYS A 479 -36.42 10.97 15.72
C LYS A 479 -36.42 12.50 15.73
N SER A 480 -36.13 13.12 14.60
CA SER A 480 -36.10 14.59 14.49
C SER A 480 -37.51 15.20 14.43
N MET A 481 -38.54 14.42 14.10
CA MET A 481 -39.87 14.92 13.73
C MET A 481 -40.92 14.61 14.78
N GLN A 482 -40.67 15.02 16.02
CA GLN A 482 -41.67 14.97 17.09
C GLN A 482 -42.69 16.11 16.92
N GLY A 483 -43.72 15.91 16.09
CA GLY A 483 -44.82 16.85 15.84
C GLY A 483 -45.38 16.78 14.42
N GLU A 484 -46.70 16.96 14.24
CA GLU A 484 -47.41 16.76 12.95
C GLU A 484 -46.93 17.69 11.82
N ASP A 485 -46.48 18.91 12.16
CA ASP A 485 -46.03 19.94 11.19
C ASP A 485 -44.51 20.11 11.10
N ALA A 486 -43.71 19.24 11.74
CA ALA A 486 -42.27 19.36 11.71
C ALA A 486 -41.73 19.03 10.30
N THR A 487 -40.88 19.89 9.74
CA THR A 487 -40.09 19.61 8.53
C THR A 487 -38.67 19.23 8.91
N PHE A 488 -38.08 18.30 8.19
CA PHE A 488 -36.68 17.92 8.40
C PHE A 488 -35.78 18.92 7.65
N PRO A 489 -34.87 19.64 8.35
CA PRO A 489 -34.19 20.80 7.78
C PRO A 489 -32.98 20.45 6.89
N LEU A 490 -32.68 19.17 6.71
CA LEU A 490 -31.54 18.68 5.93
C LEU A 490 -32.00 17.82 4.76
N ARG A 491 -31.13 17.69 3.76
CA ARG A 491 -31.23 16.66 2.72
C ARG A 491 -30.03 15.73 2.76
N PHE A 492 -30.27 14.47 2.48
CA PHE A 492 -29.26 13.44 2.24
C PHE A 492 -29.10 13.31 0.72
N ALA A 493 -28.10 14.00 0.18
CA ALA A 493 -27.77 13.91 -1.24
C ALA A 493 -26.86 12.70 -1.48
N TYR A 494 -27.28 11.75 -2.31
CA TYR A 494 -26.42 10.65 -2.72
C TYR A 494 -25.18 11.20 -3.44
N ALA A 495 -23.99 10.74 -3.04
CA ALA A 495 -22.74 11.20 -3.61
C ALA A 495 -22.04 10.12 -4.44
N CYS A 496 -21.74 8.97 -3.84
CA CYS A 496 -21.09 7.84 -4.50
C CYS A 496 -21.20 6.56 -3.65
N ALA A 497 -20.81 5.43 -4.23
CA ALA A 497 -20.76 4.12 -3.59
C ALA A 497 -19.53 3.31 -4.03
N SER A 498 -19.31 2.15 -3.41
CA SER A 498 -18.21 1.23 -3.75
C SER A 498 -18.29 0.68 -5.18
N ASP A 499 -19.48 0.71 -5.80
CA ASP A 499 -19.77 0.25 -7.16
C ASP A 499 -20.24 1.37 -8.11
N ASP A 500 -20.29 2.62 -7.63
CA ASP A 500 -20.64 3.79 -8.43
C ASP A 500 -19.79 5.00 -8.00
N PRO A 501 -18.87 5.48 -8.86
CA PRO A 501 -18.00 6.57 -8.50
C PRO A 501 -18.72 7.93 -8.35
N GLY A 502 -19.96 8.07 -8.80
CA GLY A 502 -20.72 9.34 -8.74
C GLY A 502 -20.21 10.42 -9.71
N CYS A 503 -19.06 10.25 -10.35
CA CYS A 503 -18.44 11.27 -11.21
C CYS A 503 -19.02 11.38 -12.63
N PHE A 504 -20.13 10.70 -12.93
CA PHE A 504 -20.78 10.60 -14.26
C PHE A 504 -19.93 10.01 -15.40
N ASN A 505 -18.70 9.58 -15.11
CA ASN A 505 -17.83 8.93 -16.09
C ASN A 505 -17.90 7.40 -16.02
N GLY A 506 -18.59 6.84 -15.02
CA GLY A 506 -18.70 5.41 -14.78
C GLY A 506 -17.41 4.73 -14.29
N LEU A 507 -17.50 3.43 -14.04
CA LEU A 507 -16.38 2.58 -13.65
C LEU A 507 -15.44 2.33 -14.84
N GLU A 508 -14.13 2.26 -14.60
CA GLU A 508 -13.17 1.73 -15.59
C GLU A 508 -13.44 0.25 -15.90
N PHE A 509 -13.93 -0.50 -14.91
CA PHE A 509 -14.20 -1.92 -15.00
C PHE A 509 -15.65 -2.26 -14.62
N PRO A 510 -16.66 -1.94 -15.46
CA PRO A 510 -18.07 -2.12 -15.12
C PRO A 510 -18.47 -3.57 -14.79
N ARG A 511 -17.77 -4.57 -15.34
CA ARG A 511 -18.02 -5.99 -15.05
C ARG A 511 -17.75 -6.36 -13.59
N PHE A 512 -16.93 -5.56 -12.91
CA PHE A 512 -16.58 -5.74 -11.51
C PHE A 512 -17.49 -4.92 -10.59
N SER A 513 -18.64 -4.44 -11.08
CA SER A 513 -19.61 -3.75 -10.24
C SER A 513 -20.17 -4.66 -9.16
N GLY A 514 -20.15 -5.98 -9.32
CA GLY A 514 -20.83 -6.90 -8.40
C GLY A 514 -22.33 -6.98 -8.65
N GLY A 515 -22.76 -6.93 -9.92
CA GLY A 515 -24.18 -6.98 -10.30
C GLY A 515 -24.87 -5.61 -10.25
N GLN A 516 -26.15 -5.60 -9.86
CA GLN A 516 -26.98 -4.39 -9.73
C GLN A 516 -26.34 -3.40 -8.75
N LEU A 517 -26.43 -2.11 -9.08
CA LEU A 517 -25.79 -1.04 -8.31
C LEU A 517 -26.49 -0.83 -6.96
N ILE A 518 -25.72 -0.47 -5.92
CA ILE A 518 -26.28 -0.12 -4.59
C ILE A 518 -27.31 1.02 -4.72
N LEU A 519 -27.06 1.99 -5.59
CA LEU A 519 -27.99 3.09 -5.88
C LEU A 519 -29.37 2.60 -6.34
N GLU A 520 -29.42 1.65 -7.26
CA GLU A 520 -30.67 1.11 -7.83
C GLU A 520 -31.44 0.34 -6.75
N ARG A 521 -30.73 -0.50 -5.98
CA ARG A 521 -31.32 -1.24 -4.84
C ARG A 521 -31.91 -0.30 -3.78
N MET A 522 -31.23 0.81 -3.48
CA MET A 522 -31.77 1.83 -2.57
C MET A 522 -33.04 2.51 -3.12
N LYS A 523 -33.07 2.85 -4.43
CA LYS A 523 -34.25 3.45 -5.08
C LYS A 523 -35.45 2.50 -5.04
N GLU A 524 -35.24 1.22 -5.36
CA GLU A 524 -36.26 0.16 -5.30
C GLU A 524 -36.77 -0.06 -3.87
N PHE A 525 -35.86 -0.19 -2.90
CA PHE A 525 -36.22 -0.38 -1.50
C PHE A 525 -36.99 0.82 -0.93
N LEU A 526 -36.53 2.05 -1.17
CA LEU A 526 -37.22 3.26 -0.69
C LEU A 526 -38.62 3.40 -1.30
N SER A 527 -38.78 3.09 -2.60
CA SER A 527 -40.07 3.15 -3.27
C SER A 527 -41.07 2.17 -2.65
N LYS A 528 -40.62 0.94 -2.37
CA LYS A 528 -41.44 -0.07 -1.70
C LYS A 528 -41.78 0.31 -0.26
N GLU A 529 -40.81 0.80 0.50
CA GLU A 529 -41.00 1.19 1.90
C GLU A 529 -41.96 2.40 2.01
N ALA A 530 -41.94 3.31 1.05
CA ALA A 530 -42.85 4.46 0.97
C ALA A 530 -44.34 4.07 0.79
N GLU A 531 -44.65 2.85 0.36
CA GLU A 531 -46.04 2.36 0.26
C GLU A 531 -46.66 2.11 1.63
N SER A 532 -45.86 1.77 2.65
CA SER A 532 -46.33 1.36 3.98
C SER A 532 -45.82 2.23 5.13
N ASN A 533 -44.70 2.93 4.97
CA ASN A 533 -44.06 3.71 6.02
C ASN A 533 -44.23 5.23 5.75
N PRO A 534 -44.95 5.97 6.60
CA PRO A 534 -45.23 7.39 6.38
C PRO A 534 -43.97 8.25 6.38
N ILE A 535 -42.93 7.88 7.14
CA ILE A 535 -41.65 8.61 7.13
C ILE A 535 -40.94 8.37 5.80
N ALA A 536 -40.89 7.12 5.32
CA ALA A 536 -40.29 6.80 4.02
C ALA A 536 -40.99 7.52 2.87
N LYS A 537 -42.32 7.61 2.90
CA LYS A 537 -43.11 8.39 1.95
C LYS A 537 -42.69 9.85 1.94
N ARG A 538 -42.54 10.47 3.11
CA ARG A 538 -42.03 11.84 3.23
C ARG A 538 -40.59 11.99 2.74
N LEU A 539 -39.73 10.99 2.93
CA LEU A 539 -38.36 11.07 2.40
C LEU A 539 -38.34 11.31 0.88
N VAL A 540 -39.32 10.76 0.17
CA VAL A 540 -39.51 10.94 -1.27
C VAL A 540 -40.25 12.24 -1.58
N GLU A 541 -41.41 12.48 -0.95
CA GLU A 541 -42.28 13.63 -1.24
C GLU A 541 -41.62 14.97 -0.87
N ASP A 542 -40.99 15.04 0.30
CA ASP A 542 -40.30 16.24 0.80
C ASP A 542 -38.87 16.37 0.22
N GLN A 543 -38.45 15.41 -0.63
CA GLN A 543 -37.10 15.33 -1.21
C GLN A 543 -36.00 15.36 -0.14
N VAL A 544 -36.20 14.64 0.98
CA VAL A 544 -35.20 14.52 2.05
C VAL A 544 -34.06 13.61 1.61
N ILE A 545 -34.34 12.50 0.92
CA ILE A 545 -33.32 11.74 0.19
C ILE A 545 -33.35 12.18 -1.27
N VAL A 546 -32.19 12.61 -1.79
CA VAL A 546 -32.07 13.04 -3.18
C VAL A 546 -30.97 12.23 -3.86
N PHE A 547 -31.38 11.35 -4.77
CA PHE A 547 -30.44 10.51 -5.52
C PHE A 547 -29.74 11.25 -6.67
N ASP A 548 -30.41 12.27 -7.23
CA ASP A 548 -29.97 12.93 -8.45
C ASP A 548 -29.48 14.38 -8.18
N SER A 549 -29.07 14.68 -6.93
CA SER A 549 -28.70 16.03 -6.48
C SER A 549 -27.51 16.63 -7.25
N TYR A 550 -26.70 15.79 -7.87
CA TYR A 550 -25.53 16.20 -8.65
C TYR A 550 -25.72 15.98 -10.16
N SER A 551 -26.91 15.51 -10.59
CA SER A 551 -27.20 15.21 -11.99
C SER A 551 -27.26 16.51 -12.84
N GLY A 552 -26.66 16.48 -14.04
CA GLY A 552 -26.88 17.55 -15.04
C GLY A 552 -25.67 18.29 -15.60
N GLY A 553 -24.47 17.71 -15.68
CA GLY A 553 -23.38 18.36 -16.42
C GLY A 553 -22.18 17.49 -16.79
N HIS A 554 -21.35 17.97 -17.71
CA HIS A 554 -20.03 17.41 -18.06
C HIS A 554 -18.97 17.58 -16.94
N HIS A 555 -19.40 17.91 -15.72
CA HIS A 555 -18.53 18.29 -14.61
C HIS A 555 -18.57 17.25 -13.50
N MET A 556 -17.39 16.79 -13.08
CA MET A 556 -17.22 15.97 -11.88
C MET A 556 -17.73 16.76 -10.66
N HIS A 557 -18.64 16.19 -9.86
CA HIS A 557 -19.07 16.86 -8.63
C HIS A 557 -18.04 16.61 -7.50
N PRO A 558 -17.86 17.56 -6.57
CA PRO A 558 -16.75 17.55 -5.62
C PRO A 558 -16.86 16.45 -4.55
N HIS A 559 -17.93 15.67 -4.51
CA HIS A 559 -18.16 14.60 -3.54
C HIS A 559 -18.14 13.20 -4.18
N SER A 560 -17.73 13.09 -5.44
CA SER A 560 -17.55 11.80 -6.11
C SER A 560 -16.36 11.03 -5.52
N SER A 561 -16.33 9.72 -5.72
CA SER A 561 -15.31 8.84 -5.11
C SER A 561 -13.88 9.24 -5.46
N CYS A 562 -13.66 9.76 -6.67
CA CYS A 562 -12.35 10.23 -7.13
C CYS A 562 -11.82 11.46 -6.38
N PHE A 563 -12.67 12.23 -5.70
CA PHE A 563 -12.25 13.34 -4.81
C PHE A 563 -12.06 12.90 -3.35
N LEU A 564 -12.49 11.70 -2.96
CA LEU A 564 -12.36 11.23 -1.58
C LEU A 564 -10.91 11.25 -1.07
N PRO A 565 -9.88 10.86 -1.85
CA PRO A 565 -8.50 10.97 -1.40
C PRO A 565 -8.11 12.40 -0.99
N GLU A 566 -8.59 13.42 -1.71
CA GLU A 566 -8.36 14.83 -1.36
C GLU A 566 -9.01 15.19 -0.01
N HIS A 567 -10.27 14.78 0.19
CA HIS A 567 -11.02 15.08 1.41
C HIS A 567 -10.44 14.39 2.62
N ILE A 568 -10.06 13.12 2.47
CA ILE A 568 -9.44 12.31 3.53
C ILE A 568 -8.07 12.87 3.87
N LYS A 569 -7.27 13.26 2.87
CA LYS A 569 -6.00 13.96 3.09
C LYS A 569 -6.21 15.24 3.91
N LYS A 570 -7.16 16.10 3.50
CA LYS A 570 -7.48 17.34 4.25
C LYS A 570 -7.89 17.04 5.69
N HIS A 571 -8.69 15.99 5.91
CA HIS A 571 -9.03 15.53 7.26
C HIS A 571 -7.78 15.14 8.03
N TYR A 572 -6.89 14.30 7.47
CA TYR A 572 -5.66 13.85 8.13
C TYR A 572 -4.70 14.99 8.46
N ASP A 573 -4.60 16.00 7.59
CA ASP A 573 -3.77 17.18 7.81
C ASP A 573 -4.21 17.99 9.04
N THR A 574 -5.48 17.92 9.45
CA THR A 574 -5.97 18.59 10.66
C THR A 574 -5.50 17.93 11.96
N PHE A 575 -5.05 16.67 11.94
CA PHE A 575 -4.56 15.98 13.14
C PHE A 575 -3.22 16.55 13.65
N GLY A 576 -2.47 17.28 12.81
CA GLY A 576 -1.21 17.94 13.20
C GLY A 576 -1.38 19.35 13.73
N GLN A 577 -2.58 19.93 13.61
CA GLN A 577 -2.86 21.29 14.03
C GLN A 577 -3.28 21.28 15.49
N SER A 578 -2.48 21.87 16.38
CA SER A 578 -2.99 22.29 17.68
C SER A 578 -4.05 23.35 17.42
N GLU A 579 -5.32 23.01 17.59
CA GLU A 579 -6.41 23.98 17.45
C GLU A 579 -6.16 25.11 18.45
N ALA A 580 -5.76 26.28 17.96
CA ALA A 580 -5.77 27.48 18.78
C ALA A 580 -7.23 27.69 19.20
N PRO A 581 -7.51 27.85 20.52
CA PRO A 581 -8.87 28.01 21.00
C PRO A 581 -9.52 29.22 20.31
N CYS A 582 -10.77 29.05 19.88
CA CYS A 582 -11.57 30.12 19.30
C CYS A 582 -11.98 31.17 20.33
#